data_AF-A0A1Q3UUN8-F1
#
_entry.id   AF-A0A1Q3UUN8-F1
#
_cell.length_a   1.000
_cell.length_b   1.000
_cell.length_c   1.000
_cell.angle_alpha   90.00
_cell.angle_beta   90.00
_cell.angle_gamma   90.00
#
_symmetry.space_group_name_H-M   'P 1'
#
loop_
_entity.id
_entity.type
_entity.pdbx_description
1 polymer ?
#
loop_
_entity_poly.entity_id
_entity_poly.type
_entity_poly.pdbx_seq_one_letter_code
_entity_poly.pdbx_strand_id
1 'polypeptide(L)'
;MNKNAGCTLAAVGAAIILLLVFLIGYPQYRVYSQRLAGEAALAEAQSSRQVAILEARAKKESAISLADAEVIRAKGAAQANAILQDSLGGPEGYLRYLEIQALEGTKASLIYVPTEAGLPVTESRRLDQ
;
A
#
# COMPACT_ATOMS: atom_id res chain seq x y z
N MET A 1 61.49 63.69 -1.87
CA MET A 1 61.09 62.39 -2.45
C MET A 1 59.88 61.90 -1.67
N ASN A 2 58.68 62.02 -2.26
CA ASN A 2 57.41 61.90 -1.53
C ASN A 2 57.15 60.43 -1.14
N LYS A 3 57.33 60.09 0.13
CA LYS A 3 57.08 58.74 0.70
C LYS A 3 55.66 58.22 0.41
N ASN A 4 54.71 59.12 0.16
CA ASN A 4 53.32 58.82 -0.13
C ASN A 4 53.10 58.18 -1.51
N ALA A 5 53.94 58.52 -2.51
CA ALA A 5 53.78 58.00 -3.88
C ALA A 5 54.13 56.50 -4.01
N GLY A 6 55.09 56.03 -3.20
CA GLY A 6 55.42 54.59 -3.14
C GLY A 6 54.33 53.77 -2.46
N CYS A 7 53.68 54.31 -1.43
CA CYS A 7 52.60 53.63 -0.70
C CYS A 7 51.32 53.52 -1.55
N THR A 8 50.98 54.55 -2.34
CA THR A 8 49.83 54.50 -3.25
C THR A 8 50.03 53.51 -4.40
N LEU A 9 51.24 53.39 -4.96
CA LEU A 9 51.54 52.40 -6.00
C LEU A 9 51.44 50.95 -5.49
N ALA A 10 51.92 50.69 -4.27
CA ALA A 10 51.80 49.38 -3.64
C ALA A 10 50.33 49.01 -3.35
N ALA A 11 49.52 49.97 -2.88
CA ALA A 11 48.11 49.76 -2.62
C ALA A 11 47.32 49.45 -3.91
N VAL A 12 47.61 50.17 -5.00
CA VAL A 12 46.98 49.91 -6.32
C VAL A 12 47.39 48.54 -6.86
N GLY A 13 48.67 48.16 -6.74
CA GLY A 13 49.14 46.83 -7.13
C GLY A 13 48.44 45.70 -6.36
N ALA A 14 48.30 45.83 -5.05
CA ALA A 14 47.60 44.85 -4.22
C ALA A 14 46.10 44.75 -4.57
N ALA A 15 45.44 45.87 -4.84
CA ALA A 15 44.04 45.90 -5.26
C ALA A 15 43.82 45.19 -6.60
N ILE A 16 44.73 45.38 -7.57
CA ILE A 16 44.67 44.70 -8.87
C ILE A 16 44.84 43.18 -8.70
N ILE A 17 45.78 42.73 -7.85
CA ILE A 17 45.99 41.30 -7.58
C ILE A 17 44.73 40.68 -6.95
N LEU A 18 44.12 41.35 -5.96
CA LEU A 18 42.87 40.90 -5.35
C LEU A 18 41.73 40.79 -6.36
N LEU A 19 41.61 41.78 -7.25
CA LEU A 19 40.59 41.81 -8.29
C LEU A 19 40.79 40.67 -9.31
N LEU A 20 42.03 40.37 -9.68
CA LEU A 20 42.37 39.24 -10.57
C LEU A 20 42.05 37.89 -9.90
N VAL A 21 42.41 37.72 -8.63
CA VAL A 21 42.08 36.49 -7.87
C VAL A 21 40.57 36.31 -7.77
N PHE A 22 39.81 37.39 -7.54
CA PHE A 22 38.36 37.34 -7.49
C PHE A 22 37.75 37.01 -8.86
N LEU A 23 38.22 37.65 -9.94
CA LEU A 23 37.73 37.39 -11.31
C LEU A 23 38.00 35.97 -11.79
N ILE A 24 39.11 35.34 -11.36
CA ILE A 24 39.45 33.97 -11.76
C ILE A 24 38.80 32.94 -10.82
N GLY A 25 38.79 33.20 -9.51
CA GLY A 25 38.28 32.27 -8.51
C GLY A 25 36.75 32.17 -8.49
N TYR A 26 36.04 33.29 -8.68
CA TYR A 26 34.57 33.31 -8.66
C TYR A 26 33.90 32.41 -9.71
N PRO A 27 34.25 32.45 -11.01
CA PRO A 27 33.64 31.56 -12.00
C PRO A 27 33.98 30.08 -11.76
N GLN A 28 35.19 29.78 -11.27
CA GLN A 28 35.60 28.41 -10.95
C GLN A 28 34.80 27.85 -9.76
N TYR A 29 34.64 28.64 -8.70
CA TYR A 29 33.81 28.27 -7.55
C TYR A 29 32.35 28.03 -7.96
N ARG A 30 31.81 28.89 -8.83
CA ARG A 30 30.44 28.74 -9.33
C ARG A 30 30.25 27.42 -10.10
N VAL A 31 31.18 27.04 -10.97
CA VAL A 31 31.12 25.75 -11.69
C VAL A 31 31.25 24.56 -10.73
N TYR A 32 32.16 24.64 -9.75
CA TYR A 32 32.32 23.57 -8.75
C TYR A 32 31.04 23.38 -7.93
N SER A 33 30.44 24.46 -7.43
CA SER A 33 29.18 24.40 -6.68
C SER A 33 28.02 23.84 -7.50
N GLN A 34 27.93 24.19 -8.80
CA GLN A 34 26.93 23.64 -9.71
C GLN A 34 27.13 22.14 -9.97
N ARG A 35 28.37 21.68 -10.11
CA ARG A 35 28.67 20.24 -10.24
C ARG A 35 28.27 19.47 -8.99
N LEU A 36 28.65 19.96 -7.82
CA LEU A 36 28.29 19.34 -6.55
C LEU A 36 26.76 19.26 -6.36
N ALA A 37 26.04 20.32 -6.73
CA ALA A 37 24.58 20.34 -6.70
C ALA A 37 23.96 19.32 -7.68
N GLY A 38 24.52 19.19 -8.88
CA GLY A 38 24.07 18.19 -9.86
C GLY A 38 24.33 16.75 -9.41
N GLU A 39 25.50 16.48 -8.83
CA GLU A 39 25.84 15.18 -8.26
C GLU A 39 24.93 14.81 -7.09
N ALA A 40 24.66 15.76 -6.18
CA ALA A 40 23.75 15.57 -5.06
C ALA A 40 22.32 15.25 -5.55
N ALA A 41 21.81 16.02 -6.53
CA ALA A 41 20.49 15.80 -7.10
C ALA A 41 20.37 14.43 -7.81
N LEU A 42 21.43 14.00 -8.50
CA LEU A 42 21.47 12.69 -9.15
C LEU A 42 21.49 11.57 -8.12
N ALA A 43 22.30 11.69 -7.07
CA ALA A 43 22.36 10.71 -5.97
C ALA A 43 21.00 10.59 -5.25
N GLU A 44 20.35 11.71 -4.98
CA GLU A 44 19.00 11.76 -4.39
C GLU A 44 17.94 11.11 -5.29
N ALA A 45 17.99 11.38 -6.60
CA ALA A 45 17.08 10.76 -7.56
C ALA A 45 17.30 9.24 -7.66
N GLN A 46 18.55 8.78 -7.60
CA GLN A 46 18.89 7.36 -7.60
C GLN A 46 18.41 6.66 -6.33
N SER A 47 18.67 7.23 -5.16
CA SER A 47 18.22 6.66 -3.89
C SER A 47 16.69 6.60 -3.82
N SER A 48 16.00 7.67 -4.23
CA SER A 48 14.55 7.74 -4.28
C SER A 48 13.95 6.67 -5.18
N ARG A 49 14.55 6.42 -6.37
CA ARG A 49 14.13 5.32 -7.25
C ARG A 49 14.36 3.95 -6.61
N GLN A 50 15.49 3.76 -5.93
CA GLN A 50 15.78 2.49 -5.28
C GLN A 50 14.79 2.21 -4.14
N VAL A 51 14.45 3.21 -3.34
CA VAL A 51 13.40 3.11 -2.31
C VAL A 51 12.07 2.73 -2.94
N ALA A 52 11.64 3.42 -4.01
CA ALA A 52 10.39 3.10 -4.69
C ALA A 52 10.35 1.66 -5.26
N ILE A 53 11.47 1.16 -5.79
CA ILE A 53 11.58 -0.23 -6.26
C ILE A 53 11.48 -1.22 -5.09
N LEU A 54 12.16 -0.94 -3.98
CA LEU A 54 12.11 -1.80 -2.79
C LEU A 54 10.71 -1.83 -2.18
N GLU A 55 10.05 -0.67 -2.09
CA GLU A 55 8.66 -0.58 -1.65
C GLU A 55 7.71 -1.35 -2.57
N ALA A 56 7.86 -1.21 -3.90
CA ALA A 56 7.05 -1.95 -4.86
C ALA A 56 7.26 -3.46 -4.73
N ARG A 57 8.51 -3.91 -4.54
CA ARG A 57 8.82 -5.32 -4.30
C ARG A 57 8.20 -5.81 -2.99
N ALA A 58 8.33 -5.05 -1.91
CA ALA A 58 7.75 -5.41 -0.61
C ALA A 58 6.21 -5.51 -0.68
N LYS A 59 5.55 -4.58 -1.38
CA LYS A 59 4.09 -4.64 -1.63
C LYS A 59 3.70 -5.88 -2.43
N LYS A 60 4.46 -6.22 -3.46
CA LYS A 60 4.22 -7.43 -4.26
C LYS A 60 4.34 -8.70 -3.41
N GLU A 61 5.41 -8.80 -2.62
CA GLU A 61 5.65 -9.94 -1.74
C GLU A 61 4.55 -10.08 -0.68
N SER A 62 4.17 -8.97 -0.04
CA SER A 62 3.05 -8.93 0.89
C SER A 62 1.74 -9.39 0.25
N ALA A 63 1.43 -8.95 -0.97
CA ALA A 63 0.23 -9.38 -1.69
C ALA A 63 0.24 -10.88 -2.01
N ILE A 64 1.40 -11.44 -2.37
CA ILE A 64 1.55 -12.90 -2.59
C ILE A 64 1.30 -13.66 -1.29
N SER A 65 1.94 -13.25 -0.19
CA SER A 65 1.76 -13.92 1.11
C SER A 65 0.31 -13.84 1.60
N LEU A 66 -0.38 -12.72 1.36
CA LEU A 66 -1.81 -12.57 1.67
C LEU A 66 -2.67 -13.50 0.80
N ALA A 67 -2.38 -13.60 -0.49
CA ALA A 67 -3.10 -14.51 -1.39
C ALA A 67 -2.90 -15.98 -0.97
N ASP A 68 -1.68 -16.38 -0.62
CA ASP A 68 -1.39 -17.73 -0.14
C ASP A 68 -2.12 -18.03 1.18
N ALA A 69 -2.14 -17.06 2.10
CA ALA A 69 -2.90 -17.18 3.34
C ALA A 69 -4.41 -17.34 3.10
N GLU A 70 -4.97 -16.63 2.12
CA GLU A 70 -6.38 -16.78 1.72
C GLU A 70 -6.65 -18.18 1.15
N VAL A 71 -5.74 -18.72 0.33
CA VAL A 71 -5.88 -20.08 -0.21
C VAL A 71 -5.87 -21.12 0.91
N ILE A 72 -4.98 -20.98 1.90
CA ILE A 72 -4.94 -21.88 3.05
C ILE A 72 -6.23 -21.77 3.87
N ARG A 73 -6.72 -20.55 4.10
CA ARG A 73 -7.98 -20.32 4.81
C ARG A 73 -9.16 -20.95 4.08
N ALA A 74 -9.28 -20.73 2.78
CA ALA A 74 -10.33 -21.30 1.95
C ALA A 74 -10.28 -22.83 1.93
N LYS A 75 -9.08 -23.43 1.85
CA LYS A 75 -8.91 -24.88 1.95
C LYS A 75 -9.35 -25.41 3.32
N GLY A 76 -8.97 -24.74 4.41
CA GLY A 76 -9.41 -25.11 5.76
C GLY A 76 -10.92 -25.02 5.94
N ALA A 77 -11.54 -23.95 5.43
CA ALA A 77 -12.99 -23.78 5.45
C ALA A 77 -13.70 -24.86 4.62
N ALA A 78 -13.20 -25.18 3.43
CA ALA A 78 -13.74 -26.25 2.59
C ALA A 78 -13.65 -27.63 3.27
N GLN A 79 -12.52 -27.93 3.91
CA GLN A 79 -12.34 -29.17 4.68
C GLN A 79 -13.28 -29.24 5.88
N ALA A 80 -13.42 -28.15 6.63
CA ALA A 80 -14.35 -28.08 7.76
C ALA A 80 -15.81 -28.28 7.30
N ASN A 81 -16.20 -27.65 6.19
CA ASN A 81 -17.54 -27.81 5.60
C ASN A 81 -17.78 -29.24 5.13
N ALA A 82 -16.80 -29.89 4.49
CA ALA A 82 -16.91 -31.29 4.09
C ALA A 82 -17.12 -32.21 5.30
N ILE A 83 -16.34 -32.03 6.36
CA ILE A 83 -16.48 -32.81 7.60
C ILE A 83 -17.87 -32.61 8.22
N LEU A 84 -18.35 -31.36 8.31
CA LEU A 84 -19.68 -31.06 8.82
C LEU A 84 -20.76 -31.72 7.97
N GLN A 85 -20.65 -31.62 6.65
CA GLN A 85 -21.59 -32.22 5.72
C GLN A 85 -21.67 -33.74 5.90
N ASP A 86 -20.53 -34.42 5.97
CA ASP A 86 -20.48 -35.86 6.18
C ASP A 86 -21.06 -36.24 7.55
N SER A 87 -20.77 -35.47 8.61
CA SER A 87 -21.27 -35.72 9.97
C SER A 87 -22.79 -35.51 10.11
N LEU A 88 -23.38 -34.66 9.28
CA LEU A 88 -24.80 -34.30 9.30
C LEU A 88 -25.65 -35.16 8.36
N GLY A 89 -25.08 -36.23 7.79
CA GLY A 89 -25.80 -37.15 6.91
C GLY A 89 -25.89 -36.68 5.46
N GLY A 90 -25.00 -35.80 5.02
CA GLY A 90 -24.89 -35.36 3.63
C GLY A 90 -25.38 -33.92 3.38
N PRO A 91 -25.53 -33.52 2.10
CA PRO A 91 -25.83 -32.15 1.71
C PRO A 91 -27.12 -31.58 2.33
N GLU A 92 -28.19 -32.38 2.42
CA GLU A 92 -29.48 -31.91 2.96
C GLU A 92 -29.40 -31.58 4.46
N GLY A 93 -28.74 -32.44 5.25
CA GLY A 93 -28.54 -32.20 6.69
C GLY A 93 -27.66 -30.97 6.96
N TYR A 94 -26.66 -30.74 6.11
CA TYR A 94 -25.83 -29.53 6.18
C TYR A 94 -26.60 -28.25 5.86
N LEU A 95 -27.42 -28.24 4.80
CA LEU A 95 -28.25 -27.09 4.47
C LEU A 95 -29.25 -26.75 5.58
N ARG A 96 -29.87 -27.78 6.18
CA ARG A 96 -30.77 -27.60 7.32
C ARG A 96 -30.04 -27.05 8.56
N TYR A 97 -28.81 -27.51 8.80
CA TYR A 97 -27.97 -26.94 9.87
C TYR A 97 -27.67 -25.46 9.64
N LEU A 98 -27.27 -25.08 8.42
CA LEU A 98 -27.00 -23.67 8.06
C LEU A 98 -28.25 -22.81 8.20
N GLU A 99 -29.42 -23.32 7.82
CA GLU A 99 -30.71 -22.64 7.99
C GLU A 99 -31.01 -22.38 9.46
N ILE A 100 -30.92 -23.40 10.32
CA ILE A 100 -31.13 -23.28 11.77
C ILE A 100 -30.17 -22.26 12.37
N GLN A 101 -28.89 -22.30 11.97
CA GLN A 101 -27.87 -21.37 12.48
C GLN A 101 -28.12 -19.92 12.03
N ALA A 102 -28.58 -19.71 10.79
CA ALA A 102 -28.97 -18.39 10.28
C ALA A 102 -30.21 -17.83 11.02
N LEU A 103 -31.16 -18.70 11.37
CA LEU A 103 -32.35 -18.38 12.16
C LEU A 103 -32.04 -18.14 13.65
N GLU A 104 -30.98 -18.72 14.19
CA GLU A 104 -30.53 -18.44 15.56
C GLU A 104 -29.85 -17.06 15.65
N GLY A 105 -29.01 -16.72 14.66
CA GLY A 105 -28.30 -15.45 14.61
C GLY A 105 -29.18 -14.25 14.26
N THR A 106 -30.17 -14.46 13.38
CA THR A 106 -31.22 -13.48 13.12
C THR A 106 -32.28 -13.70 14.19
N LYS A 107 -32.46 -12.82 15.18
CA LYS A 107 -33.56 -12.93 16.18
C LYS A 107 -34.95 -12.77 15.53
N ALA A 108 -35.27 -13.60 14.54
CA ALA A 108 -36.47 -13.57 13.74
C ALA A 108 -37.58 -14.18 14.60
N SER A 109 -38.56 -13.34 14.92
CA SER A 109 -39.77 -13.71 15.61
C SER A 109 -40.42 -14.90 14.88
N LEU A 110 -40.47 -16.06 15.53
CA LEU A 110 -41.06 -17.27 14.99
C LEU A 110 -42.57 -17.04 14.76
N ILE A 111 -42.96 -16.64 13.54
CA ILE A 111 -44.37 -16.62 13.12
C ILE A 111 -44.70 -18.05 12.69
N TYR A 112 -45.37 -18.80 13.58
CA TYR A 112 -45.82 -20.16 13.29
C TYR A 112 -46.92 -20.13 12.22
N VAL A 113 -46.59 -20.58 11.02
CA VAL A 113 -47.56 -20.92 9.98
C VAL A 113 -47.54 -22.45 9.84
N PRO A 114 -48.64 -23.16 10.17
CA PRO A 114 -48.66 -24.61 10.07
C PRO A 114 -48.52 -25.04 8.60
N THR A 115 -47.50 -25.85 8.32
CA THR A 115 -47.27 -26.48 7.02
C THR A 115 -46.92 -27.95 7.24
N GLU A 116 -47.61 -28.87 6.58
CA GLU A 116 -47.27 -30.30 6.58
C GLU A 116 -46.18 -30.65 5.54
N ALA A 117 -45.81 -29.70 4.66
CA ALA A 117 -44.85 -29.90 3.56
C ALA A 117 -44.17 -28.60 3.06
N GLY A 118 -43.96 -27.60 3.91
CA GLY A 118 -43.26 -26.35 3.53
C GLY A 118 -44.06 -25.33 2.73
N LEU A 119 -45.37 -25.54 2.51
CA LEU A 119 -46.28 -24.59 1.89
C LEU A 119 -47.41 -24.17 2.85
N PRO A 120 -47.71 -22.86 3.00
CA PRO A 120 -48.84 -22.38 3.80
C PRO A 120 -50.18 -22.97 3.34
N VAL A 121 -50.94 -23.54 4.29
CA VAL A 121 -52.25 -24.22 4.08
C VAL A 121 -53.38 -23.34 3.52
N THR A 122 -53.10 -22.07 3.21
CA THR A 122 -54.08 -21.11 2.71
C THR A 122 -54.33 -21.21 1.19
N GLU A 123 -53.44 -21.84 0.41
CA GLU A 123 -53.59 -21.97 -1.06
C GLU A 123 -54.16 -23.33 -1.52
N SER A 124 -54.07 -24.40 -0.70
CA SER A 124 -54.46 -25.77 -1.10
C SER A 124 -55.97 -25.94 -1.30
N ARG A 125 -56.82 -25.04 -0.79
CA ARG A 125 -58.27 -25.08 -1.00
C ARG A 125 -58.76 -24.50 -2.32
N ARG A 126 -57.89 -23.91 -3.15
CA ARG A 126 -58.28 -23.29 -4.43
C ARG A 126 -58.22 -24.25 -5.62
N LEU A 127 -57.51 -25.38 -5.50
CA LEU A 127 -57.32 -26.33 -6.60
C LEU A 127 -58.33 -27.51 -6.61
N ASP A 128 -59.23 -27.56 -5.62
CA ASP A 128 -60.28 -28.60 -5.49
C ASP A 128 -61.68 -28.14 -5.98
N GLN A 129 -61.76 -27.11 -6.83
CA GLN A 129 -62.99 -26.70 -7.53
C GLN A 129 -62.87 -26.82 -9.05
#